data_AF-A0A9D2GG67-F1
#
_entry.id   AF-A0A9D2GG67-F1
#
_cell.length_a   1.000
_cell.length_b   1.000
_cell.length_c   1.000
_cell.angle_alpha   90.00
_cell.angle_beta   90.00
_cell.angle_gamma   90.00
#
_symmetry.space_group_name_H-M   'P 1'
#
loop_
_entity.id
_entity.type
_entity.pdbx_description
1 polymer ?
#
loop_
_entity_poly.entity_id
_entity_poly.type
_entity_poly.pdbx_seq_one_letter_code
_entity_poly.pdbx_strand_id
1 'polypeptide(L)'
;MAKENSILTAEQEKQLRQPIEDYVGKIQAKLDGLRADGTNRVVELQNDIDSVKKDHIFTQQEKDKEITRLKAELEKAKAVENKNKDEVAKLIADAEGYLKANFDKYYQAVLASCKEEK
;
A
#
# COMPACT_ATOMS: atom_id res chain seq x y z
N MET A 1 -32.51 15.40 33.70
CA MET A 1 -31.90 15.58 32.37
C MET A 1 -30.98 14.40 32.18
N ALA A 2 -31.26 13.55 31.20
CA ALA A 2 -30.48 12.34 30.96
C ALA A 2 -29.01 12.76 30.71
N LYS A 3 -28.08 12.20 31.48
CA LYS A 3 -26.68 12.16 31.05
C LYS A 3 -26.70 11.34 29.76
N GLU A 4 -26.64 12.01 28.61
CA GLU A 4 -26.29 11.31 27.38
C GLU A 4 -24.98 10.60 27.67
N ASN A 5 -25.00 9.29 27.52
CA ASN A 5 -23.88 8.42 27.82
C ASN A 5 -22.82 8.65 26.73
N SER A 6 -21.96 9.66 26.89
CA SER A 6 -20.96 10.07 25.89
C SER A 6 -19.70 9.19 25.83
N ILE A 7 -19.74 8.04 26.51
CA ILE A 7 -18.82 6.90 26.29
C ILE A 7 -19.25 6.17 25.02
N LEU A 8 -18.38 6.17 24.02
CA LEU A 8 -18.57 5.45 22.77
C LEU A 8 -18.46 3.94 22.99
N THR A 9 -19.39 3.20 22.36
CA THR A 9 -19.26 1.75 22.22
C THR A 9 -18.30 1.41 21.08
N ALA A 10 -17.74 0.20 21.09
CA ALA A 10 -16.85 -0.28 20.02
C ALA A 10 -17.50 -0.18 18.62
N GLU A 11 -18.82 -0.40 18.51
CA GLU A 11 -19.55 -0.26 17.26
C GLU A 11 -19.65 1.21 16.81
N GLN A 12 -19.80 2.17 17.71
CA GLN A 12 -19.83 3.59 17.37
C GLN A 12 -18.45 4.11 16.96
N GLU A 13 -17.38 3.68 17.65
CA GLU A 13 -16.01 3.98 17.21
C GLU A 13 -15.71 3.40 15.83
N LYS A 14 -16.19 2.19 15.55
CA LYS A 14 -16.07 1.56 14.24
C LYS A 14 -16.81 2.36 13.18
N GLN A 15 -18.06 2.77 13.43
CA GLN A 15 -18.82 3.60 12.49
C GLN A 15 -18.13 4.93 12.16
N LEU A 16 -17.43 5.54 13.13
CA LEU A 16 -16.66 6.76 12.90
C LEU A 16 -15.40 6.52 12.06
N ARG A 17 -14.81 5.32 12.14
CA ARG A 17 -13.58 4.92 11.43
C ARG A 17 -13.85 4.33 10.04
N GLN A 18 -14.97 3.63 9.89
CA GLN A 18 -15.42 2.97 8.67
C GLN A 18 -15.27 3.83 7.39
N PRO A 19 -15.72 5.10 7.34
CA PRO A 19 -15.56 5.92 6.14
C PRO A 19 -14.10 6.27 5.82
N ILE A 20 -13.21 6.26 6.83
CA ILE A 20 -11.78 6.44 6.63
C ILE A 20 -11.17 5.15 6.09
N GLU A 21 -11.49 4.01 6.70
CA GLU A 21 -11.04 2.70 6.26
C GLU A 21 -11.48 2.37 4.83
N ASP A 22 -12.76 2.61 4.50
CA ASP A 22 -13.30 2.32 3.18
C ASP A 22 -12.65 3.19 2.09
N TYR A 23 -12.41 4.47 2.37
CA TYR A 23 -11.81 5.40 1.40
C TYR A 23 -10.33 5.07 1.17
N VAL A 24 -9.55 4.98 2.25
CA VAL A 24 -8.12 4.67 2.17
C VAL A 24 -7.91 3.26 1.63
N GLY A 25 -8.75 2.30 2.02
CA GLY A 25 -8.70 0.91 1.53
C GLY A 25 -8.93 0.81 0.02
N LYS A 26 -9.87 1.59 -0.54
CA LYS A 26 -10.04 1.68 -2.01
C LYS A 26 -8.80 2.23 -2.71
N ILE A 27 -8.14 3.22 -2.11
CA ILE A 27 -6.89 3.77 -2.65
C ILE A 27 -5.76 2.74 -2.56
N GLN A 28 -5.65 2.02 -1.44
CA GLN A 28 -4.67 0.95 -1.28
C GLN A 28 -4.85 -0.14 -2.33
N ALA A 29 -6.08 -0.63 -2.56
CA ALA A 29 -6.34 -1.63 -3.58
C ALA A 29 -5.93 -1.18 -5.00
N LYS A 30 -6.15 0.11 -5.32
CA LYS A 30 -5.67 0.69 -6.60
C LYS A 30 -4.15 0.77 -6.66
N LEU A 31 -3.51 1.19 -5.56
CA LEU A 31 -2.05 1.27 -5.47
C LEU A 31 -1.40 -0.11 -5.62
N ASP A 32 -1.97 -1.14 -5.00
CA ASP A 32 -1.48 -2.52 -5.09
C ASP A 32 -1.54 -3.01 -6.54
N GLY A 33 -2.65 -2.75 -7.24
CA GLY A 33 -2.79 -3.05 -8.67
C GLY A 33 -1.74 -2.34 -9.53
N LEU A 34 -1.48 -1.05 -9.28
CA LEU A 34 -0.47 -0.29 -10.04
C LEU A 34 0.97 -0.71 -9.75
N ARG A 35 1.24 -1.26 -8.55
CA ARG A 35 2.57 -1.72 -8.13
C ARG A 35 2.86 -3.15 -8.51
N ALA A 36 1.85 -4.00 -8.67
CA ALA A 36 2.00 -5.42 -8.98
C ALA A 36 2.89 -5.65 -10.22
N ASP A 37 2.54 -5.05 -11.35
CA ASP A 37 3.27 -5.21 -12.62
C ASP A 37 4.44 -4.21 -12.80
N GLY A 38 4.60 -3.28 -11.86
CA GLY A 38 5.65 -2.26 -11.85
C GLY A 38 6.71 -2.59 -10.79
N THR A 39 6.70 -1.83 -9.70
CA THR A 39 7.71 -1.90 -8.62
C THR A 39 7.86 -3.30 -8.04
N ASN A 40 6.77 -4.03 -7.78
CA ASN A 40 6.86 -5.37 -7.20
C ASN A 40 7.56 -6.34 -8.17
N ARG A 41 7.14 -6.31 -9.44
CA ARG A 41 7.76 -7.13 -10.48
C ARG A 41 9.23 -6.78 -10.71
N VAL A 42 9.61 -5.50 -10.62
CA VAL A 42 11.01 -5.07 -10.68
C VAL A 42 11.83 -5.74 -9.59
N VAL A 43 11.37 -5.71 -8.34
CA VAL A 43 12.07 -6.32 -7.20
C VAL A 43 12.19 -7.84 -7.35
N GLU A 44 11.10 -8.51 -7.73
CA GLU A 44 11.11 -9.95 -8.01
C GLU A 44 12.16 -10.32 -9.07
N LEU A 45 12.14 -9.64 -10.22
CA LEU A 45 13.07 -9.92 -11.32
C LEU A 45 14.53 -9.64 -10.92
N GLN A 46 14.78 -8.63 -10.08
CA GLN A 46 16.11 -8.36 -9.55
C GLN A 46 16.61 -9.54 -8.69
N ASN A 47 15.74 -10.05 -7.81
CA ASN A 47 16.03 -11.20 -6.95
C ASN A 47 16.25 -12.48 -7.77
N ASP A 48 15.44 -12.70 -8.82
CA ASP A 48 15.58 -13.84 -9.73
C ASP A 48 16.93 -13.80 -10.45
N ILE A 49 17.31 -12.63 -10.99
CA ILE A 49 18.61 -12.42 -11.64
C ILE A 49 19.75 -12.75 -10.67
N ASP A 50 19.68 -12.28 -9.43
CA ASP A 50 20.73 -12.54 -8.45
C ASP A 50 20.76 -13.99 -7.98
N SER A 51 19.62 -14.66 -7.97
CA SER A 51 19.51 -16.10 -7.69
C SER A 51 20.17 -16.92 -8.80
N VAL A 52 19.87 -16.63 -10.06
CA VAL A 52 20.48 -17.31 -11.23
C VAL A 52 22.00 -17.13 -11.27
N LYS A 53 22.52 -15.95 -10.91
CA LYS A 53 23.97 -15.73 -10.82
C LYS A 53 24.63 -16.65 -9.79
N LYS A 54 24.01 -16.80 -8.62
CA LYS A 54 24.52 -17.58 -7.48
C LYS A 54 24.28 -19.08 -7.60
N ASP A 55 23.36 -19.50 -8.48
CA ASP A 55 23.05 -20.91 -8.70
C ASP A 55 24.29 -21.68 -9.21
N HIS A 56 24.65 -22.80 -8.58
CA HIS A 56 25.81 -23.61 -8.97
C HIS A 56 25.46 -24.79 -9.89
N ILE A 57 24.18 -25.01 -10.19
CA ILE A 57 23.67 -26.09 -11.03
C ILE A 57 23.73 -25.68 -12.51
N PHE A 58 23.46 -24.42 -12.84
CA PHE A 58 23.50 -23.95 -14.22
C PHE A 58 24.91 -23.84 -14.79
N THR A 59 25.05 -24.21 -16.07
CA THR A 59 26.23 -23.85 -16.86
C THR A 59 26.27 -22.35 -17.14
N GLN A 60 27.44 -21.82 -17.48
CA GLN A 60 27.60 -20.39 -17.77
C GLN A 60 26.69 -19.91 -18.92
N GLN A 61 26.55 -20.71 -19.98
CA GLN A 61 25.69 -20.37 -21.12
C GLN A 61 24.20 -20.33 -20.74
N GLU A 62 23.74 -21.24 -19.89
CA GLU A 62 22.36 -21.25 -19.39
C GLU A 62 22.09 -20.02 -18.51
N LYS A 63 23.04 -19.66 -17.62
CA LYS A 63 22.95 -18.44 -16.82
C LYS A 63 22.84 -17.20 -17.70
N ASP A 64 23.70 -17.07 -18.70
CA ASP A 64 23.72 -15.89 -19.57
C ASP A 64 22.42 -15.75 -20.37
N LYS A 65 21.89 -16.88 -20.86
CA LYS A 65 20.59 -16.91 -21.56
C LYS A 65 19.45 -16.48 -20.65
N GLU A 66 19.39 -17.02 -19.44
CA GLU A 66 18.30 -16.74 -18.50
C GLU A 66 18.38 -15.30 -17.95
N ILE A 67 19.57 -14.83 -17.60
CA ILE A 67 19.80 -13.44 -17.19
C ILE A 67 19.41 -12.47 -18.31
N THR A 68 19.68 -12.80 -19.57
CA THR A 68 19.26 -11.97 -20.71
C THR A 68 17.74 -11.88 -20.81
N ARG A 69 17.03 -13.00 -20.64
CA ARG A 69 15.56 -13.04 -20.61
C ARG A 69 15.01 -12.18 -19.46
N LEU A 70 15.51 -12.39 -18.25
CA LEU A 70 15.08 -11.67 -17.05
C LEU A 70 15.35 -10.16 -17.16
N LYS A 71 16.50 -9.76 -17.72
CA LYS A 71 16.79 -8.33 -17.98
C LYS A 71 15.79 -7.70 -18.96
N ALA A 72 15.38 -8.41 -20.00
CA ALA A 72 14.38 -7.90 -20.94
C ALA A 72 13.01 -7.72 -20.27
N GLU A 73 12.62 -8.63 -19.37
CA GLU A 73 11.41 -8.47 -18.55
C GLU A 73 11.55 -7.32 -17.54
N LEU A 74 12.73 -7.15 -16.95
CA LEU A 74 13.01 -6.09 -15.97
C LEU A 74 12.81 -4.70 -16.58
N GLU A 75 13.30 -4.49 -17.81
CA GLU A 75 13.11 -3.21 -18.49
C GLU A 75 11.63 -2.93 -18.81
N LYS A 76 10.82 -3.96 -19.11
CA LYS A 76 9.37 -3.81 -19.26
C LYS A 76 8.70 -3.41 -17.95
N ALA A 77 9.05 -4.07 -16.84
CA ALA A 77 8.51 -3.75 -15.52
C ALA A 77 8.89 -2.33 -15.07
N LYS A 78 10.13 -1.89 -15.31
CA LYS A 78 10.56 -0.50 -15.07
C LYS A 78 9.80 0.52 -15.91
N ALA A 79 9.46 0.19 -17.15
CA ALA A 79 8.64 1.07 -17.99
C ALA A 79 7.23 1.24 -17.42
N VAL A 80 6.63 0.15 -16.91
CA VAL A 80 5.34 0.19 -16.21
C VAL A 80 5.43 1.00 -14.92
N GLU A 81 6.46 0.77 -14.10
CA GLU A 81 6.71 1.55 -12.88
C GLU A 81 6.81 3.05 -13.18
N ASN A 82 7.62 3.45 -14.16
CA ASN A 82 7.77 4.84 -14.54
C ASN A 82 6.46 5.45 -15.05
N LYS A 83 5.68 4.70 -15.84
CA LYS A 83 4.37 5.14 -16.33
C LYS A 83 3.37 5.36 -15.19
N ASN A 84 3.42 4.53 -14.16
CA ASN A 84 2.47 4.57 -13.04
C ASN A 84 2.91 5.53 -11.92
N LYS A 85 4.14 6.04 -11.96
CA LYS A 85 4.74 6.86 -10.89
C LYS A 85 3.89 8.07 -10.49
N ASP A 86 3.39 8.83 -11.47
CA ASP A 86 2.59 10.03 -11.20
C ASP A 86 1.23 9.69 -10.60
N GLU A 87 0.60 8.61 -11.07
CA GLU A 87 -0.69 8.16 -10.55
C GLU A 87 -0.57 7.62 -9.13
N VAL A 88 0.49 6.84 -8.86
CA VAL A 88 0.82 6.38 -7.51
C VAL A 88 1.03 7.57 -6.58
N ALA A 89 1.78 8.60 -6.99
CA ALA A 89 2.02 9.78 -6.18
C ALA A 89 0.71 10.55 -5.89
N LYS A 90 -0.18 10.69 -6.88
CA LYS A 90 -1.50 11.32 -6.70
C LYS A 90 -2.37 10.56 -5.72
N LEU A 91 -2.45 9.24 -5.85
CA LEU A 91 -3.23 8.39 -4.96
C LEU A 91 -2.72 8.43 -3.51
N ILE A 92 -1.40 8.46 -3.31
CA ILE A 92 -0.82 8.65 -1.97
C ILE A 92 -1.22 10.02 -1.40
N ALA A 93 -1.06 11.09 -2.19
CA ALA A 93 -1.41 12.44 -1.75
C ALA A 93 -2.90 12.58 -1.42
N ASP A 94 -3.78 11.93 -2.19
CA ASP A 94 -5.23 11.86 -1.92
C ASP A 94 -5.52 11.15 -0.60
N ALA A 95 -4.94 9.96 -0.39
CA ALA A 95 -5.10 9.23 0.87
C ALA A 95 -4.59 10.03 2.08
N GLU A 96 -3.41 10.65 1.98
CA GLU A 96 -2.85 11.50 3.04
C GLU A 96 -3.72 12.74 3.31
N GLY A 97 -4.22 13.38 2.26
CA GLY A 97 -5.11 14.54 2.37
C GLY A 97 -6.42 14.17 3.05
N TYR A 98 -7.03 13.06 2.65
CA TYR A 98 -8.25 12.56 3.25
C TYR A 98 -8.05 12.19 4.72
N LEU A 99 -6.94 11.53 5.07
CA LEU A 99 -6.60 11.23 6.45
C LEU A 99 -6.45 12.52 7.27
N LYS A 100 -5.68 13.51 6.80
CA LYS A 100 -5.52 14.79 7.50
C LYS A 100 -6.85 15.51 7.73
N ALA A 101 -7.76 15.47 6.76
CA ALA A 101 -9.05 16.16 6.86
C ALA A 101 -10.06 15.45 7.78
N ASN A 102 -10.00 14.12 7.88
CA ASN A 102 -11.07 13.34 8.52
C ASN A 102 -10.64 12.66 9.84
N PHE A 103 -9.34 12.43 10.07
CA PHE A 103 -8.84 11.70 11.23
C PHE A 103 -9.08 12.43 12.54
N ASP A 104 -8.89 13.76 12.57
CA ASP A 104 -9.05 14.56 13.80
C ASP A 104 -10.46 14.43 14.38
N LYS A 105 -11.50 14.38 13.54
CA LYS A 105 -12.88 14.21 14.00
C LYS A 105 -13.08 12.87 14.71
N TYR A 106 -12.56 11.79 14.14
CA TYR A 106 -12.58 10.46 14.76
C TYR A 106 -11.77 10.48 16.07
N TYR A 107 -10.55 11.03 16.05
CA TYR A 107 -9.66 11.05 17.21
C TYR A 107 -10.25 11.83 18.39
N GLN A 108 -10.82 13.01 18.14
CA GLN A 108 -11.44 13.82 19.20
C GLN A 108 -12.65 13.12 19.83
N ALA A 109 -13.46 12.41 19.04
CA ALA A 109 -14.60 11.65 19.55
C ALA A 109 -14.17 10.51 20.49
N VAL A 110 -13.14 9.75 20.10
CA VAL A 110 -12.55 8.68 20.93
C VAL A 110 -11.90 9.26 22.19
N LEU A 111 -11.15 10.36 22.06
CA LEU A 111 -10.49 11.00 23.18
C LEU A 111 -11.48 11.58 24.21
N ALA A 112 -12.62 12.09 23.76
CA ALA A 112 -13.71 12.50 24.64
C ALA A 112 -14.32 11.31 25.38
N SER A 113 -14.59 10.20 24.68
CA SER A 113 -15.08 8.95 25.27
C SER A 113 -14.15 8.44 26.38
N CYS A 114 -12.85 8.33 26.11
CA CYS A 114 -11.87 7.85 27.08
C CYS A 114 -11.75 8.74 28.33
N LYS A 115 -12.08 10.04 28.24
CA LYS A 115 -12.06 10.94 29.40
C LYS A 115 -13.26 10.71 30.32
N GLU A 116 -14.40 10.32 29.77
CA GLU A 116 -15.62 10.05 30.54
C GLU A 116 -15.68 8.63 31.12
N GLU A 117 -14.88 7.71 30.58
CA GLU A 117 -14.74 6.35 31.12
C GLU A 117 -13.93 6.29 32.44
N LYS A 118 -13.23 7.37 32.81
CA LYS A 118 -12.43 7.49 34.04
C LYS A 118 -13.23 8.08 35.21
#